data_AF-A0A1M2YWL4-F1
#
_entry.id   AF-A0A1M2YWL4-F1
#
_cell.length_a   1.000
_cell.length_b   1.000
_cell.length_c   1.000
_cell.angle_alpha   90.00
_cell.angle_beta   90.00
_cell.angle_gamma   90.00
#
_symmetry.space_group_name_H-M   'P 1'
#
loop_
_entity.id
_entity.type
_entity.pdbx_description
1 polymer ?
#
loop_
_entity_poly.entity_id
_entity_poly.type
_entity_poly.pdbx_seq_one_letter_code
_entity_poly.pdbx_strand_id
1 'polypeptide(L)' 'MAQIGTFTRNEDGSFAGVIKTLNLSVKARLVVAEKDSEKSPDLRALVGNIEIGAAWKKVAKETG' A
#
# COMPACT_ATOMS: atom_id res chain seq x y z
N MET A 1 5.68 -18.17 -7.37
CA MET A 1 5.25 -16.76 -7.31
C MET A 1 6.34 -15.98 -6.57
N ALA A 2 6.85 -14.88 -7.15
CA ALA A 2 7.97 -14.14 -6.54
C ALA A 2 7.46 -13.08 -5.57
N GLN A 3 8.00 -13.05 -4.36
CA GLN A 3 7.68 -12.01 -3.37
C GLN A 3 8.54 -10.77 -3.66
N ILE A 4 7.87 -9.68 -4.05
CA ILE A 4 8.52 -8.41 -4.43
C ILE A 4 8.61 -7.41 -3.26
N GLY A 5 8.30 -7.84 -2.04
CA GLY A 5 8.35 -7.01 -0.85
C GLY A 5 7.63 -7.60 0.35
N THR A 6 7.87 -7.00 1.52
CA THR A 6 7.19 -7.33 2.78
C THR A 6 6.77 -6.05 3.46
N PHE A 7 5.53 -6.01 3.94
CA PHE A 7 4.97 -4.88 4.65
C PHE A 7 4.38 -5.34 5.99
N THR A 8 4.62 -4.55 7.02
CA THR A 8 4.06 -4.73 8.36
C THR A 8 3.03 -3.63 8.60
N ARG A 9 1.87 -4.00 9.13
CA ARG A 9 0.84 -3.04 9.53
C ARG A 9 1.22 -2.39 10.85
N ASN A 10 1.14 -1.07 10.90
CA ASN A 10 1.33 -0.26 12.10
C ASN A 10 -0.01 -0.01 12.80
N GLU A 11 0.06 0.44 14.06
CA GLU A 11 -1.13 0.74 14.89
C GLU A 11 -2.00 1.85 14.32
N ASP A 12 -1.40 2.82 13.61
CA ASP A 12 -2.10 3.92 12.92
C ASP A 12 -2.83 3.49 11.64
N GLY A 13 -2.76 2.20 11.28
CA GLY A 13 -3.37 1.66 10.07
C GLY A 13 -2.54 1.88 8.80
N SER A 14 -1.36 2.50 8.90
CA SER A 14 -0.36 2.53 7.83
C SER A 14 0.35 1.18 7.71
N PHE A 15 1.03 0.96 6.59
CA PHE A 15 1.93 -0.17 6.42
C PHE A 15 3.32 0.34 6.11
N ALA A 16 4.34 -0.22 6.75
CA ALA A 16 5.73 0.10 6.45
C ALA A 16 6.45 -1.16 5.99
N GLY A 17 7.31 -1.04 4.98
CA GLY A 17 7.94 -2.19 4.39
C GLY A 17 9.03 -1.85 3.39
N VAL A 18 9.42 -2.88 2.65
CA VAL A 18 10.39 -2.78 1.57
C VAL A 18 9.80 -3.38 0.30
N ILE A 19 9.99 -2.67 -0.80
CA ILE A 19 9.79 -3.21 -2.15
C ILE A 19 11.18 -3.63 -2.63
N LYS A 20 11.34 -4.92 -2.89
CA LYS A 20 12.58 -5.53 -3.37
C LYS A 20 12.31 -6.33 -4.63
N THR A 21 12.74 -5.79 -5.76
CA THR A 21 12.78 -6.46 -7.06
C THR A 21 14.22 -6.74 -7.45
N LEU A 22 14.44 -7.30 -8.65
CA LEU A 22 15.79 -7.58 -9.15
C LEU A 22 16.67 -6.32 -9.26
N ASN A 23 16.07 -5.17 -9.61
CA ASN A 23 16.78 -3.91 -9.89
C ASN A 23 16.45 -2.77 -8.91
N LEU A 24 15.50 -2.97 -7.99
CA LEU A 24 15.01 -1.90 -7.11
C LEU A 24 14.88 -2.43 -5.68
N SER A 25 15.49 -1.74 -4.72
CA SER A 25 15.33 -2.04 -3.29
C SER A 25 15.08 -0.74 -2.54
N VAL A 26 13.81 -0.47 -2.21
CA VAL A 26 13.39 0.80 -1.60
C VAL A 26 12.47 0.57 -0.40
N LYS A 27 12.65 1.38 0.64
CA LYS A 27 11.72 1.44 1.76
C LYS A 27 10.46 2.18 1.31
N ALA A 28 9.31 1.54 1.44
CA ALA A 28 8.03 2.09 1.06
C ALA A 28 7.08 2.08 2.25
N ARG A 29 6.17 3.05 2.28
CA ARG A 29 5.10 3.16 3.28
C ARG A 29 3.76 3.32 2.56
N LEU A 30 2.75 2.58 2.99
CA LEU A 30 1.36 2.78 2.57
C LEU A 30 0.66 3.56 3.67
N VAL A 31 0.30 4.81 3.40
CA VAL A 31 -0.40 5.68 4.36
C VAL A 31 -1.87 5.76 4.00
N VAL A 32 -2.73 6.03 4.98
CA VAL A 32 -4.17 6.24 4.73
C VAL A 32 -4.35 7.43 3.81
N ALA A 33 -5.09 7.22 2.72
CA ALA A 33 -5.47 8.27 1.80
C ALA A 33 -6.77 8.94 2.28
N GLU A 34 -6.92 10.23 2.01
CA GLU A 34 -8.22 10.89 2.12
C GLU A 34 -9.18 10.30 1.09
N LYS A 35 -10.38 9.94 1.54
CA LYS A 35 -11.42 9.32 0.71
C LYS A 35 -12.50 10.34 0.38
N ASP A 36 -12.52 10.79 -0.86
CA ASP A 36 -13.59 11.65 -1.38
C ASP A 36 -14.76 10.85 -1.99
N SER A 37 -14.55 9.57 -2.29
CA SER A 37 -15.53 8.70 -2.95
C SER A 37 -15.21 7.22 -2.72
N GLU A 38 -16.17 6.32 -2.90
CA GLU A 38 -15.96 4.86 -2.80
C GLU A 38 -14.93 4.32 -3.80
N LYS A 39 -14.73 5.00 -4.93
CA LYS A 39 -13.70 4.65 -5.92
C LYS A 39 -12.31 5.19 -5.56
N SER A 40 -12.22 6.06 -4.56
CA SER A 40 -10.95 6.64 -4.11
C SER A 40 -10.09 5.58 -3.43
N PRO A 41 -8.76 5.69 -3.54
CA PRO A 41 -7.86 4.74 -2.90
C PRO A 41 -8.02 4.76 -1.38
N ASP A 42 -7.78 3.61 -0.74
CA ASP A 42 -7.72 3.49 0.71
C ASP A 42 -6.36 3.92 1.27
N LEU A 43 -5.31 3.68 0.47
CA LEU A 43 -3.94 3.90 0.86
C LEU A 43 -3.15 4.52 -0.30
N ARG A 44 -2.18 5.38 0.01
CA ARG A 44 -1.17 5.87 -0.93
C ARG A 44 0.19 5.28 -0.61
N ALA A 45 0.92 4.83 -1.62
CA ALA A 45 2.26 4.30 -1.49
C ALA A 45 3.28 5.43 -1.63
N LEU A 46 4.14 5.59 -0.63
CA LEU A 46 5.21 6.58 -0.61
C LEU A 46 6.57 5.92 -0.46
N VAL A 47 7.57 6.44 -1.17
CA VAL A 47 8.99 6.17 -0.95
C VAL A 47 9.63 7.47 -0.53
N GLY A 48 10.09 7.53 0.73
CA GLY A 48 10.46 8.81 1.35
C GLY A 48 9.25 9.74 1.40
N ASN A 49 9.32 10.84 0.65
CA ASN A 49 8.28 11.87 0.50
C ASN A 49 7.61 11.86 -0.89
N ILE A 50 7.95 10.91 -1.76
CA ILE A 50 7.43 10.82 -3.12
C ILE A 50 6.31 9.78 -3.15
N GLU A 51 5.16 10.17 -3.68
CA GLU A 51 4.06 9.24 -3.96
C GLU A 51 4.37 8.42 -5.22
N ILE A 52 4.31 7.10 -5.10
CA ILE A 52 4.64 6.15 -6.18
C ILE A 52 3.44 5.28 -6.57
N GLY A 53 2.31 5.40 -5.90
CA GLY A 53 1.12 4.63 -6.24
C GLY A 53 -0.02 4.72 -5.23
N ALA A 54 -1.06 3.95 -5.52
CA ALA A 54 -2.30 3.89 -4.77
C ALA A 54 -2.71 2.44 -4.53
N ALA A 55 -3.42 2.17 -3.43
CA ALA A 55 -3.92 0.86 -3.09
C ALA A 55 -5.34 0.92 -2.53
N TRP A 56 -6.12 -0.11 -2.84
CA TRP A 56 -7.49 -0.29 -2.40
C TRP A 56 -7.54 -1.51 -1.48
N LYS A 57 -8.26 -1.40 -0.38
CA LYS A 57 -8.57 -2.55 0.46
C LYS A 57 -9.56 -3.41 -0.31
N LYS A 58 -9.27 -4.70 -0.40
CA LYS A 58 -10.22 -5.65 -0.97
C LYS A 58 -11.45 -5.70 -0.07
N VAL A 59 -12.56 -5.11 -0.52
CA VAL A 59 -13.86 -5.33 0.06
C VAL A 59 -14.35 -6.66 -0.51
N ALA A 60 -14.41 -7.70 0.32
CA ALA A 60 -15.04 -8.94 -0.12
C ALA A 60 -16.53 -8.64 -0.34
N LYS A 61 -16.99 -8.71 -1.60
CA LYS A 61 -18.40 -8.94 -1.85
C LYS A 61 -18.64 -10.40 -1.48
N GLU A 62 -19.40 -10.66 -0.42
CA GLU A 62 -20.06 -11.94 -0.26
C GLU A 62 -20.89 -12.18 -1.52
N THR A 63 -20.39 -13.06 -2.39
CA THR A 63 -21.24 -13.75 -3.38
C THR A 63 -21.89 -14.88 -2.61
N GLY A 64 -23.13 -14.65 -2.16
CA GLY A 64 -24.07 -15.71 -1.80
C GLY A 64 -24.54 -16.49 -3.01
#